data_AF-A0A8K1PDX6-F1
#
_entry.id   AF-A0A8K1PDX6-F1
#
_cell.length_a   1.000
_cell.length_b   1.000
_cell.length_c   1.000
_cell.angle_alpha   90.00
_cell.angle_beta   90.00
_cell.angle_gamma   90.00
#
_symmetry.space_group_name_H-M   'P 1'
#
loop_
_entity.id
_entity.type
_entity.pdbx_description
1 polymer ?
#
loop_
_entity_poly.entity_id
_entity_poly.type
_entity_poly.pdbx_seq_one_letter_code
_entity_poly.pdbx_strand_id
1 'polypeptide(L)'
;MARVRRTFMGTVVELLSYAEEQRKIQEEEQRKLQAEEEKKKSRGSVEFQVVSFTNKIRRLTSHLELHKKDYLSQRGLRKILGKRQRLLAYLSKKNRVRYKELIGRLDIRERKTR
;
A
#
# COMPACT_ATOMS: atom_id res chain seq x y z
N MET A 1 -57.46 21.88 -32.05
CA MET A 1 -57.02 20.49 -31.76
C MET A 1 -55.65 20.31 -32.41
N ALA A 2 -54.57 19.78 -31.85
CA ALA A 2 -54.32 19.10 -30.58
C ALA A 2 -52.84 19.30 -30.19
N ARG A 3 -52.62 19.69 -28.93
CA ARG A 3 -51.58 19.18 -28.01
C ARG A 3 -50.17 18.93 -28.59
N VAL A 4 -49.33 19.95 -28.62
CA VAL A 4 -47.85 19.79 -28.49
C VAL A 4 -47.48 19.89 -27.01
N ARG A 5 -47.86 18.87 -26.23
CA ARG A 5 -47.32 18.65 -24.87
C ARG A 5 -46.51 17.35 -24.90
N ARG A 6 -45.28 17.45 -25.39
CA ARG A 6 -44.18 16.45 -25.35
C ARG A 6 -43.06 17.16 -26.12
N THR A 7 -42.03 17.73 -25.51
CA THR A 7 -40.92 16.99 -24.88
C THR A 7 -40.10 17.87 -23.91
N PHE A 8 -40.69 18.82 -23.17
CA PHE A 8 -39.89 19.59 -22.19
C PHE A 8 -39.50 18.79 -20.93
N MET A 9 -40.18 17.67 -20.65
CA MET A 9 -39.78 16.77 -19.56
C MET A 9 -38.68 15.77 -19.93
N GLY A 10 -38.39 15.55 -21.22
CA GLY A 10 -37.38 14.57 -21.65
C GLY A 10 -35.94 15.06 -21.40
N THR A 11 -35.67 16.32 -21.74
CA THR A 11 -34.34 16.94 -21.56
C THR A 11 -33.99 17.17 -20.10
N VAL A 12 -34.94 17.56 -19.26
CA VAL A 12 -34.67 17.81 -17.83
C VAL A 12 -34.34 16.51 -17.09
N VAL A 13 -35.01 15.40 -17.41
CA VAL A 13 -34.72 14.09 -16.82
C VAL A 13 -33.36 13.57 -17.28
N GLU A 14 -33.00 13.71 -18.56
CA GLU A 14 -31.67 13.35 -19.07
C GLU A 14 -30.57 14.21 -18.45
N LEU A 15 -30.78 15.52 -18.30
CA LEU A 15 -29.81 16.44 -17.70
C LEU A 15 -29.61 16.15 -16.20
N LEU A 16 -30.66 15.77 -15.48
CA LEU A 16 -30.56 15.37 -14.07
C LEU A 16 -29.82 14.03 -13.93
N SER A 17 -30.12 13.05 -14.79
CA SER A 17 -29.41 11.77 -14.83
C SER A 17 -27.92 11.96 -15.13
N TYR A 18 -27.59 12.80 -16.12
CA TYR A 18 -26.21 13.13 -16.45
C TYR A 18 -25.51 13.85 -15.30
N ALA A 19 -26.16 14.81 -14.65
CA ALA A 19 -25.59 15.51 -13.49
C ALA A 19 -25.33 14.56 -12.29
N GLU A 20 -26.19 13.57 -12.07
CA GLU A 20 -26.00 12.53 -11.05
C GLU A 20 -24.83 11.60 -11.40
N GLU A 21 -24.69 11.20 -12.66
CA GLU A 21 -23.55 10.40 -13.12
C GLU A 21 -22.23 11.16 -12.98
N GLN A 22 -22.18 12.43 -13.35
CA GLN A 22 -20.98 13.25 -13.19
C GLN A 22 -20.59 13.43 -11.72
N ARG A 23 -21.57 13.56 -10.80
CA ARG A 23 -21.31 13.58 -9.35
C ARG A 23 -20.72 12.26 -8.86
N LYS A 24 -21.27 11.12 -9.29
CA LYS A 24 -20.73 9.79 -8.94
C LYS A 24 -19.30 9.60 -9.43
N ILE A 25 -19.02 9.99 -10.68
CA ILE A 25 -17.67 9.90 -11.26
C ILE A 25 -16.69 10.76 -10.45
N GLN A 26 -17.07 11.99 -10.11
CA GLN A 26 -16.25 12.88 -9.28
C GLN A 26 -16.01 12.29 -7.88
N GLU A 27 -17.02 11.73 -7.22
CA GLU A 27 -16.84 11.08 -5.91
C GLU A 27 -15.89 9.87 -5.98
N GLU A 28 -15.98 9.05 -7.03
CA GLU A 28 -15.06 7.92 -7.24
C GLU A 28 -13.63 8.37 -7.50
N GLU A 29 -13.43 9.43 -8.29
CA GLU A 29 -12.12 10.02 -8.53
C GLU A 29 -11.50 10.57 -7.24
N GLN A 30 -12.29 11.29 -6.43
CA GLN A 30 -11.86 11.79 -5.12
C GLN A 30 -11.48 10.66 -4.16
N ARG A 31 -12.27 9.57 -4.13
CA ARG A 31 -11.97 8.38 -3.32
C ARG A 31 -10.67 7.70 -3.77
N LYS A 32 -10.45 7.58 -5.08
CA LYS A 32 -9.20 7.03 -5.65
C LYS A 32 -8.00 7.90 -5.25
N LEU A 33 -8.14 9.22 -5.35
CA LEU A 33 -7.08 10.17 -4.97
C LEU A 33 -6.73 10.07 -3.48
N GLN A 34 -7.75 10.07 -2.61
CA GLN A 34 -7.57 9.90 -1.16
C GLN A 34 -6.90 8.57 -0.82
N ALA A 35 -7.35 7.46 -1.43
CA ALA A 35 -6.72 6.16 -1.23
C ALA A 35 -5.25 6.14 -1.70
N GLU A 36 -4.90 6.86 -2.76
CA GLU A 36 -3.52 7.02 -3.18
C GLU A 36 -2.68 7.85 -2.22
N GLU A 37 -3.24 8.91 -1.64
CA GLU A 37 -2.58 9.72 -0.63
C GLU A 37 -2.36 8.94 0.67
N GLU A 38 -3.34 8.18 1.14
CA GLU A 38 -3.19 7.28 2.28
C GLU A 38 -2.14 6.19 2.01
N LYS A 39 -2.11 5.67 0.78
CA LYS A 39 -1.04 4.77 0.33
C LYS A 39 0.33 5.47 0.31
N LYS A 40 0.43 6.73 -0.14
CA LYS A 40 1.67 7.52 -0.11
C LYS A 40 2.14 7.78 1.33
N LYS A 41 1.22 8.14 2.21
CA LYS A 41 1.48 8.40 3.64
C LYS A 41 1.92 7.12 4.35
N SER A 42 1.29 5.98 4.03
CA SER A 42 1.69 4.67 4.55
C SER A 42 3.02 4.18 3.97
N ARG A 43 3.40 4.53 2.72
CA ARG A 43 4.72 4.21 2.13
C ARG A 43 5.90 4.74 2.94
N GLY A 44 5.74 5.86 3.65
CA GLY A 44 6.77 6.44 4.51
C GLY A 44 6.89 5.77 5.89
N SER A 45 5.88 5.02 6.31
CA SER A 45 5.84 4.41 7.64
C SER A 45 6.95 3.36 7.85
N VAL A 46 7.41 3.23 9.09
CA VAL A 46 8.41 2.22 9.47
C VAL A 46 7.89 0.81 9.16
N GLU A 47 6.60 0.57 9.39
CA GLU A 47 5.94 -0.70 9.11
C GLU A 47 6.00 -1.05 7.62
N PHE A 48 5.61 -0.12 6.75
CA PHE A 48 5.66 -0.33 5.31
C PHE A 48 7.08 -0.63 4.82
N GLN A 49 8.08 0.11 5.32
CA GLN A 49 9.48 -0.13 4.96
C GLN A 49 9.92 -1.55 5.38
N VAL A 50 9.53 -2.00 6.58
CA VAL A 50 9.83 -3.38 7.04
C VAL A 50 9.14 -4.42 6.15
N VAL A 51 7.88 -4.21 5.77
CA VAL A 51 7.15 -5.10 4.83
C VAL A 51 7.86 -5.15 3.47
N SER A 52 8.22 -3.98 2.92
CA SER A 52 8.92 -3.86 1.63
C SER A 52 10.28 -4.56 1.66
N PHE A 53 11.07 -4.37 2.72
CA PHE A 53 12.34 -5.08 2.87
C PHE A 53 12.14 -6.57 3.04
N THR A 54 11.11 -7.01 3.76
CA THR A 54 10.80 -8.44 3.91
C THR A 54 10.46 -9.10 2.58
N ASN A 55 9.65 -8.45 1.74
CA ASN A 55 9.34 -8.93 0.39
C ASN A 55 10.59 -8.98 -0.50
N LYS A 56 11.47 -7.97 -0.44
CA LYS A 56 12.75 -7.96 -1.17
C LYS A 56 13.68 -9.06 -0.70
N ILE A 57 13.77 -9.30 0.61
CA ILE A 57 14.56 -10.39 1.18
C ILE A 57 14.07 -11.73 0.63
N ARG A 58 12.76 -12.01 0.70
CA ARG A 58 12.19 -13.27 0.18
C ARG A 58 12.54 -13.49 -1.29
N ARG A 59 12.39 -12.48 -2.14
CA ARG A 59 12.73 -12.55 -3.58
C ARG A 59 14.23 -12.79 -3.81
N LEU A 60 15.10 -12.06 -3.12
CA LEU A 60 16.56 -12.21 -3.24
C LEU A 60 17.05 -13.55 -2.70
N THR A 61 16.43 -14.06 -1.63
CA THR A 61 16.74 -15.38 -1.09
C THR A 61 16.49 -16.46 -2.13
N SER A 62 15.30 -16.48 -2.76
CA SER A 62 15.00 -17.45 -3.83
C SER A 62 15.91 -17.30 -5.04
N HIS A 63 16.28 -16.07 -5.42
CA HIS A 63 17.25 -15.85 -6.50
C HIS A 63 18.64 -16.43 -6.17
N LEU A 64 19.11 -16.25 -4.94
CA LEU A 64 20.42 -16.72 -4.49
C LEU A 64 20.49 -18.23 -4.24
N GLU A 65 19.35 -18.89 -4.02
CA GLU A 65 19.27 -20.36 -3.98
C GLU A 65 19.71 -20.97 -5.31
N LEU A 66 19.32 -20.35 -6.43
CA LEU A 66 19.73 -20.73 -7.78
C LEU A 66 21.13 -20.20 -8.12
N HIS A 67 21.44 -18.97 -7.73
CA HIS A 67 22.70 -18.28 -8.08
C HIS A 67 23.62 -18.09 -6.87
N LYS A 68 24.13 -19.19 -6.32
CA LYS A 68 24.96 -19.18 -5.09
C LYS A 68 26.25 -18.38 -5.18
N LYS A 69 26.77 -18.12 -6.39
CA LYS A 69 28.02 -17.36 -6.63
C LYS A 69 27.79 -15.88 -6.90
N ASP A 70 26.56 -15.37 -6.86
CA ASP A 70 26.31 -13.92 -6.99
C ASP A 70 26.58 -13.19 -5.67
N TYR A 71 27.86 -12.83 -5.48
CA TYR A 71 28.33 -12.14 -4.28
C TYR A 71 27.84 -10.69 -4.18
N LEU A 72 27.53 -10.03 -5.31
CA LEU A 72 27.03 -8.65 -5.30
C LEU A 72 25.60 -8.62 -4.75
N SER A 73 24.75 -9.53 -5.22
CA SER A 73 23.39 -9.70 -4.71
C SER A 73 23.38 -10.15 -3.24
N GLN A 74 24.28 -11.06 -2.83
CA GLN A 74 24.44 -11.43 -1.41
C GLN A 74 24.83 -10.23 -0.54
N ARG A 75 25.75 -9.38 -1.00
CA ARG A 75 26.12 -8.14 -0.29
C ARG A 75 24.93 -7.18 -0.19
N GLY A 76 24.15 -7.04 -1.26
CA GLY A 76 22.90 -6.27 -1.26
C GLY A 76 21.88 -6.80 -0.25
N LEU A 77 21.66 -8.11 -0.23
CA LEU A 77 20.78 -8.79 0.71
C LEU A 77 21.18 -8.52 2.16
N ARG A 78 22.48 -8.65 2.51
CA ARG A 78 22.99 -8.36 3.86
C ARG A 78 22.71 -6.91 4.27
N LYS A 79 22.89 -5.94 3.36
CA LYS A 79 22.58 -4.53 3.62
C LYS A 79 21.09 -4.33 3.93
N ILE A 80 20.20 -4.96 3.15
CA ILE A 80 18.75 -4.88 3.35
C ILE A 80 18.36 -5.49 4.70
N LEU A 81 18.93 -6.65 5.04
CA LEU A 81 18.67 -7.36 6.28
C LEU A 81 19.06 -6.51 7.50
N GLY A 82 20.24 -5.87 7.45
CA GLY A 82 20.68 -4.92 8.49
C GLY A 82 19.78 -3.68 8.61
N LYS A 83 19.33 -3.10 7.49
CA LYS A 83 18.36 -1.97 7.51
C LYS A 83 17.05 -2.38 8.17
N ARG A 84 16.47 -3.52 7.78
CA ARG A 84 15.23 -4.05 8.38
C ARG A 84 15.40 -4.28 9.88
N GLN A 85 16.53 -4.83 10.32
CA GLN A 85 16.80 -5.08 11.73
C GLN A 85 16.85 -3.78 12.54
N ARG A 86 17.47 -2.71 12.01
CA ARG A 86 17.49 -1.39 12.67
C ARG A 86 16.10 -0.77 12.79
N LEU A 87 15.27 -0.88 11.74
CA LEU A 87 13.89 -0.39 11.78
C LEU A 87 13.03 -1.14 12.80
N LEU A 88 13.16 -2.47 12.87
CA LEU A 88 12.50 -3.29 13.88
C LEU A 88 12.96 -2.93 15.30
N ALA A 89 14.26 -2.71 15.49
CA ALA A 89 14.79 -2.26 16.78
C ALA A 89 14.24 -0.88 17.17
N TYR A 90 14.20 0.07 16.24
CA TYR A 90 13.57 1.38 16.45
C TYR A 90 12.09 1.24 16.85
N LEU A 91 11.33 0.44 16.10
CA LEU A 91 9.91 0.23 16.38
C LEU A 91 9.69 -0.43 17.74
N SER A 92 10.53 -1.41 18.12
CA SER A 92 10.46 -2.07 19.43
C SER A 92 10.67 -1.10 20.60
N LYS A 93 11.56 -0.10 20.43
CA LYS A 93 11.83 0.93 21.44
C LYS A 93 10.70 1.96 21.52
N LYS A 94 10.12 2.33 20.38
CA LYS A 94 9.09 3.38 20.30
C LYS A 94 7.70 2.87 20.68
N ASN A 95 7.30 1.70 20.18
CA ASN A 95 6.00 1.11 20.44
C ASN A 95 6.06 -0.42 20.34
N ARG A 96 6.03 -1.07 21.51
CA ARG A 96 6.18 -2.52 21.60
C ARG A 96 4.96 -3.29 21.09
N VAL A 97 3.75 -2.72 21.16
CA VAL A 97 2.52 -3.33 20.65
C VAL A 97 2.57 -3.42 19.13
N ARG A 98 2.85 -2.29 18.46
CA ARG A 98 2.99 -2.24 16.99
C ARG A 98 4.12 -3.14 16.51
N TYR A 99 5.22 -3.22 17.25
CA TYR A 99 6.31 -4.15 16.96
C TYR A 99 5.84 -5.61 16.99
N LYS A 100 5.16 -6.06 18.07
CA LYS A 100 4.66 -7.43 18.22
C LYS A 100 3.67 -7.80 17.12
N GLU A 101 2.74 -6.90 16.80
CA GLU A 101 1.81 -7.11 15.70
C GLU A 101 2.52 -7.24 14.36
N LEU A 102 3.50 -6.38 14.08
CA LEU A 102 4.22 -6.39 12.81
C LEU A 102 5.04 -7.67 12.62
N ILE A 103 5.78 -8.11 13.65
CA ILE A 103 6.56 -9.35 13.56
C ILE A 103 5.65 -10.58 13.45
N GLY A 104 4.49 -10.59 14.12
CA GLY A 104 3.51 -11.66 14.03
C GLY A 104 2.89 -11.76 12.63
N ARG A 105 2.51 -10.62 12.03
CA ARG A 105 1.98 -10.57 10.66
C ARG A 105 3.00 -11.01 9.60
N LEU A 106 4.28 -10.73 9.81
CA LEU A 106 5.34 -11.00 8.83
C LEU A 106 6.09 -12.32 9.06
N ASP A 107 5.71 -13.07 10.10
CA ASP A 107 6.40 -14.28 10.55
C ASP A 107 7.92 -14.07 10.72
N ILE A 108 8.27 -12.95 11.38
CA ILE A 108 9.66 -12.60 11.67
C ILE A 108 9.99 -13.07 13.08
N ARG A 109 11.00 -13.94 13.20
CA ARG A 109 11.47 -14.40 14.50
C ARG A 109 11.96 -13.24 15.37
N GLU A 110 11.43 -13.14 16.59
CA GLU A 110 11.90 -12.20 17.60
C GLU A 110 13.34 -12.56 17.99
N ARG A 111 14.25 -11.60 17.80
CA ARG A 111 15.62 -11.76 18.28
C ARG A 111 15.65 -11.25 19.72
N LYS A 112 15.88 -12.14 20.69
CA LYS A 112 16.14 -11.74 22.08
C LYS A 112 17.40 -10.87 22.09
N THR A 113 17.23 -9.59 22.38
CA THR A 113 18.37 -8.70 22.69
C THR A 113 18.95 -9.20 24.01
N ARG A 114 20.22 -9.61 24.02
CA ARG A 114 21.00 -9.79 25.25
C ARG A 114 21.39 -8.42 25.79
#